data_AF-A0A932W1X2-F1
#
_entry.id   AF-A0A932W1X2-F1
#
_cell.length_a   1.000
_cell.length_b   1.000
_cell.length_c   1.000
_cell.angle_alpha   90.00
_cell.angle_beta   90.00
_cell.angle_gamma   90.00
#
_symmetry.space_group_name_H-M   'P 1'
#
loop_
_entity.id
_entity.type
_entity.pdbx_description
1 polymer ?
#
loop_
_entity_poly.entity_id
_entity_poly.type
_entity_poly.pdbx_seq_one_letter_code
_entity_poly.pdbx_strand_id
1 'polypeptide(L)'
;MRFWLCVSAAAVLLGSTPAPATGETAGGGRRQNELTLAGLRPGRDKLRTAANLHGPYYRPVVPGANDAVAWVDKLKHRLLRVELDKEGVIQSVTVSSVDPIIDRPSDPKANPDVPLPSRKLATGRGMRITHNLCSEVEDTYGRPNSNGPSTQHGNDLVLLYYSFDWAGPKVPQVMEVSCERTTGRVVQITLAYPSL
;
A
#
# COMPACT_ATOMS: atom_id res chain seq x y z
N MET A 1 56.48 16.09 -52.30
CA MET A 1 55.97 16.28 -53.69
C MET A 1 54.75 15.39 -53.89
N ARG A 2 53.81 15.88 -54.69
CA ARG A 2 52.61 15.21 -55.24
C ARG A 2 51.34 15.25 -54.38
N PHE A 3 50.64 16.36 -54.60
CA PHE A 3 49.19 16.53 -54.60
C PHE A 3 48.48 15.42 -55.37
N TRP A 4 47.20 15.18 -55.06
CA TRP A 4 46.11 15.16 -56.05
C TRP A 4 44.77 15.45 -55.35
N LEU A 5 44.06 16.43 -55.90
CA LEU A 5 42.65 16.78 -55.68
C LEU A 5 41.79 15.60 -56.20
N CYS A 6 40.50 15.40 -55.90
CA CYS A 6 39.40 16.35 -56.13
C CYS A 6 38.04 15.65 -55.90
N VAL A 7 36.99 16.48 -55.80
CA VAL A 7 35.56 16.23 -56.09
C VAL A 7 34.65 15.76 -54.94
N SER A 8 33.84 16.74 -54.53
CA SER A 8 32.62 16.67 -53.74
C SER A 8 31.50 15.86 -54.40
N ALA A 9 30.66 15.21 -53.59
CA ALA A 9 29.25 15.04 -53.89
C ALA A 9 28.45 15.28 -52.60
N ALA A 10 27.83 16.46 -52.52
CA ALA A 10 26.82 16.77 -51.54
C ALA A 10 25.54 16.00 -51.92
N ALA A 11 25.11 15.09 -51.05
CA ALA A 11 23.75 14.56 -51.07
C ALA A 11 23.03 15.08 -49.83
N VAL A 12 22.19 16.08 -50.05
CA VAL A 12 21.14 16.50 -49.11
C VAL A 12 20.15 15.35 -49.01
N LEU A 13 20.09 14.66 -47.87
CA LEU A 13 18.94 13.84 -47.51
C LEU A 13 18.18 14.53 -46.38
N LEU A 14 16.89 14.67 -46.65
CA LEU A 14 15.88 15.31 -45.85
C LEU A 14 15.79 14.72 -44.44
N GLY A 15 15.41 15.60 -43.52
CA GLY A 15 15.33 15.30 -42.11
C GLY A 15 14.36 14.17 -41.76
N SER A 16 14.75 13.47 -40.72
CA SER A 16 13.85 12.92 -39.73
C SER A 16 14.60 13.03 -38.41
N THR A 17 14.47 14.18 -37.75
CA THR A 17 14.71 14.22 -36.32
C THR A 17 13.85 13.12 -35.71
N PRO A 18 14.41 12.16 -34.96
CA PRO A 18 13.57 11.32 -34.13
C PRO A 18 12.84 12.29 -33.20
N ALA A 19 11.53 12.42 -33.41
CA ALA A 19 10.68 13.02 -32.41
C ALA A 19 11.01 12.30 -31.09
N PRO A 20 11.23 13.01 -29.98
CA PRO A 20 11.22 12.33 -28.70
C PRO A 20 9.91 11.58 -28.67
N ALA A 21 10.00 10.26 -28.53
CA ALA A 21 8.84 9.46 -28.20
C ALA A 21 8.35 10.03 -26.88
N THR A 22 7.44 11.01 -26.95
CA THR A 22 6.43 11.22 -25.95
C THR A 22 5.68 9.91 -25.95
N GLY A 23 6.20 8.97 -25.16
CA GLY A 23 5.39 7.92 -24.61
C GLY A 23 4.23 8.65 -23.95
N GLU A 24 3.12 8.72 -24.68
CA GLU A 24 1.82 8.79 -24.07
C GLU A 24 1.79 7.60 -23.11
N THR A 25 2.19 7.85 -21.87
CA THR A 25 1.67 7.15 -20.71
C THR A 25 0.18 7.46 -20.65
N ALA A 26 -0.57 6.83 -21.56
CA ALA A 26 -1.98 6.54 -21.43
C ALA A 26 -2.15 5.73 -20.14
N GLY A 27 -2.20 6.44 -19.03
CA GLY A 27 -2.08 5.87 -17.68
C GLY A 27 -2.00 6.91 -16.57
N GLY A 28 -1.71 8.17 -16.90
CA GLY A 28 -1.62 9.26 -15.90
C GLY A 28 -2.89 9.49 -15.08
N GLY A 29 -4.09 9.23 -15.64
CA GLY A 29 -5.35 9.32 -14.90
C GLY A 29 -5.68 8.09 -14.06
N ARG A 30 -5.18 6.90 -14.44
CA ARG A 30 -5.49 5.62 -13.77
C ARG A 30 -4.70 5.43 -12.47
N ARG A 31 -3.59 6.14 -12.34
CA ARG A 31 -2.67 6.11 -11.19
C ARG A 31 -3.08 7.04 -10.04
N GLN A 32 -4.05 7.94 -10.22
CA GLN A 32 -4.35 8.99 -9.22
C GLN A 32 -5.13 8.52 -7.99
N ASN A 33 -5.70 7.30 -8.00
CA ASN A 33 -6.67 6.86 -6.99
C ASN A 33 -6.13 5.89 -5.92
N GLU A 34 -4.86 5.50 -5.94
CA GLU A 34 -4.43 4.26 -5.26
C GLU A 34 -3.45 4.42 -4.12
N LEU A 35 -3.80 5.24 -3.14
CA LEU A 35 -2.89 5.51 -2.01
C LEU A 35 -3.64 5.61 -0.69
N THR A 36 -4.75 4.90 -0.59
CA THR A 36 -5.52 4.79 0.66
C THR A 36 -5.69 3.33 1.04
N LEU A 37 -5.70 3.09 2.35
CA LEU A 37 -6.14 1.84 2.95
C LEU A 37 -7.07 2.20 4.10
N ALA A 38 -8.21 1.54 4.18
CA ALA A 38 -9.24 1.85 5.17
C ALA A 38 -9.75 3.31 5.11
N GLY A 39 -9.64 3.95 3.93
CA GLY A 39 -9.95 5.38 3.74
C GLY A 39 -8.89 6.34 4.32
N LEU A 40 -7.73 5.83 4.75
CA LEU A 40 -6.64 6.61 5.34
C LEU A 40 -5.45 6.73 4.38
N ARG A 41 -4.76 7.87 4.44
CA ARG A 41 -3.56 8.20 3.67
C ARG A 41 -2.35 8.32 4.59
N PRO A 42 -1.48 7.29 4.63
CA PRO A 42 -0.17 7.42 5.26
C PRO A 42 0.60 8.64 4.73
N GLY A 43 1.35 9.31 5.60
CA GLY A 43 2.08 10.57 5.36
C GLY A 43 1.22 11.84 5.42
N ARG A 44 -0.10 11.72 5.59
CA ARG A 44 -1.02 12.87 5.51
C ARG A 44 -2.07 12.90 6.60
N ASP A 45 -2.77 11.80 6.80
CA ASP A 45 -3.86 11.75 7.77
C ASP A 45 -3.31 11.57 9.20
N LYS A 46 -4.01 12.11 10.19
CA LYS A 46 -3.66 12.00 11.61
C LYS A 46 -4.57 11.00 12.31
N LEU A 47 -4.21 10.62 13.55
CA LEU A 47 -5.05 9.75 14.40
C LEU A 47 -6.51 10.22 14.51
N ARG A 48 -6.75 11.54 14.62
CA ARG A 48 -8.12 12.10 14.67
C ARG A 48 -8.95 11.72 13.44
N THR A 49 -8.35 11.67 12.26
CA THR A 49 -9.04 11.25 11.02
C THR A 49 -9.45 9.79 11.11
N ALA A 50 -8.58 8.91 11.60
CA ALA A 50 -8.88 7.49 11.79
C ALA A 50 -10.00 7.28 12.83
N ALA A 51 -9.95 8.00 13.95
CA ALA A 51 -11.00 7.96 14.97
C ALA A 51 -12.36 8.43 14.43
N ASN A 52 -12.40 9.45 13.55
CA ASN A 52 -13.64 9.89 12.93
C ASN A 52 -14.22 8.84 11.95
N LEU A 53 -13.35 8.09 11.25
CA LEU A 53 -13.79 7.10 10.25
C LEU A 53 -14.23 5.77 10.85
N HIS A 54 -13.51 5.31 11.88
CA HIS A 54 -13.61 3.97 12.45
C HIS A 54 -14.11 3.95 13.90
N GLY A 55 -14.40 5.13 14.46
CA GLY A 55 -14.92 5.31 15.81
C GLY A 55 -13.83 5.67 16.83
N PRO A 56 -14.23 6.24 17.98
CA PRO A 56 -13.29 6.74 18.99
C PRO A 56 -12.66 5.63 19.84
N TYR A 57 -13.15 4.39 19.75
CA TYR A 57 -12.72 3.27 20.59
C TYR A 57 -11.59 2.48 19.94
N TYR A 58 -10.37 3.00 20.03
CA TYR A 58 -9.12 2.31 19.67
C TYR A 58 -8.26 2.06 20.92
N ARG A 59 -7.27 1.18 20.79
CA ARG A 59 -6.33 0.82 21.86
C ARG A 59 -4.88 0.90 21.38
N PRO A 60 -3.93 1.24 22.26
CA PRO A 60 -2.52 1.14 21.92
C PRO A 60 -2.15 -0.32 21.63
N VAL A 61 -1.27 -0.54 20.65
CA VAL A 61 -0.79 -1.88 20.30
C VAL A 61 0.18 -2.40 21.37
N VAL A 62 1.05 -1.51 21.87
CA VAL A 62 1.96 -1.77 22.99
C VAL A 62 1.48 -0.92 24.18
N PRO A 63 1.28 -1.50 25.38
CA PRO A 63 0.87 -0.74 26.56
C PRO A 63 1.84 0.42 26.83
N GLY A 64 1.30 1.64 26.92
CA GLY A 64 2.08 2.86 27.18
C GLY A 64 2.73 3.50 25.94
N ALA A 65 2.64 2.87 24.76
CA ALA A 65 3.13 3.44 23.52
C ALA A 65 2.01 4.20 22.78
N ASN A 66 2.33 5.38 22.25
CA ASN A 66 1.42 6.22 21.48
C ASN A 66 1.72 6.21 19.96
N ASP A 67 2.77 5.49 19.56
CA ASP A 67 3.25 5.39 18.18
C ASP A 67 2.46 4.34 17.36
N ALA A 68 1.66 3.49 18.00
CA ALA A 68 0.80 2.54 17.29
C ALA A 68 -0.51 2.28 18.03
N VAL A 69 -1.63 2.40 17.30
CA VAL A 69 -2.97 2.09 17.82
C VAL A 69 -3.75 1.18 16.88
N ALA A 70 -4.77 0.53 17.43
CA ALA A 70 -5.57 -0.43 16.71
C ALA A 70 -7.07 -0.41 17.06
N TRP A 71 -7.89 -0.69 16.05
CA TRP A 71 -9.27 -1.11 16.16
C TRP A 71 -9.35 -2.62 15.91
N VAL A 72 -10.12 -3.32 16.73
CA VAL A 72 -10.28 -4.77 16.61
C VAL A 72 -11.74 -5.15 16.56
N ASP A 73 -12.11 -5.83 15.48
CA ASP A 73 -13.39 -6.50 15.30
C ASP A 73 -13.20 -7.97 15.66
N LYS A 74 -13.57 -8.34 16.88
CA LYS A 74 -13.44 -9.73 17.35
C LYS A 74 -14.43 -10.66 16.66
N LEU A 75 -15.61 -10.16 16.26
CA LEU A 75 -16.65 -10.96 15.62
C LEU A 75 -16.21 -11.45 14.24
N LYS A 76 -15.45 -10.63 13.52
CA LYS A 76 -14.96 -10.96 12.17
C LYS A 76 -13.49 -11.28 12.11
N HIS A 77 -12.81 -11.37 13.26
CA HIS A 77 -11.37 -11.55 13.38
C HIS A 77 -10.58 -10.56 12.50
N ARG A 78 -10.81 -9.26 12.68
CA ARG A 78 -10.14 -8.21 11.89
C ARG A 78 -9.44 -7.19 12.76
N LEU A 79 -8.30 -6.74 12.25
CA LEU A 79 -7.49 -5.68 12.81
C LEU A 79 -7.40 -4.53 11.80
N LEU A 80 -7.57 -3.30 12.28
CA LEU A 80 -7.02 -2.11 11.64
C LEU A 80 -5.99 -1.53 12.60
N ARG A 81 -4.72 -1.50 12.20
CA ARG A 81 -3.60 -0.92 12.95
C ARG A 81 -3.08 0.30 12.19
N VAL A 82 -2.73 1.35 12.92
CA VAL A 82 -2.03 2.51 12.38
C VAL A 82 -0.80 2.79 13.22
N GLU A 83 0.31 3.09 12.56
CA GLU A 83 1.53 3.60 13.20
C GLU A 83 1.64 5.10 12.95
N LEU A 84 2.13 5.84 13.93
CA LEU A 84 2.19 7.30 13.98
C LEU A 84 3.64 7.75 14.17
N ASP A 85 3.99 8.89 13.59
CA ASP A 85 5.21 9.61 13.96
C ASP A 85 5.03 10.45 15.22
N LYS A 86 6.07 11.22 15.56
CA LYS A 86 6.10 12.09 16.75
C LYS A 86 5.09 13.23 16.66
N GLU A 87 4.71 13.62 15.44
CA GLU A 87 3.74 14.68 15.12
C GLU A 87 2.30 14.14 15.03
N GLY A 88 2.12 12.83 15.24
CA GLY A 88 0.85 12.12 15.20
C GLY A 88 0.29 11.91 13.79
N VAL A 89 1.14 12.02 12.76
CA VAL A 89 0.81 11.69 11.37
C VAL A 89 0.95 10.19 11.19
N ILE A 90 -0.04 9.60 10.52
CA ILE A 90 -0.05 8.17 10.22
C ILE A 90 1.07 7.87 9.24
N GLN A 91 2.01 7.00 9.62
CA GLN A 91 3.11 6.54 8.79
C GLN A 91 2.81 5.21 8.11
N SER A 92 2.02 4.34 8.75
CA SER A 92 1.57 3.09 8.14
C SER A 92 0.13 2.77 8.54
N VAL A 93 -0.59 2.09 7.64
CA VAL A 93 -1.91 1.52 7.89
C VAL A 93 -1.83 0.05 7.56
N THR A 94 -2.29 -0.80 8.47
CA THR A 94 -2.36 -2.26 8.26
C THR A 94 -3.77 -2.75 8.52
N VAL A 95 -4.32 -3.51 7.59
CA VAL A 95 -5.58 -4.24 7.75
C VAL A 95 -5.26 -5.73 7.68
N SER A 96 -5.68 -6.50 8.68
CA SER A 96 -5.35 -7.94 8.78
C SER A 96 -6.54 -8.77 9.26
N SER A 97 -6.61 -10.02 8.78
CA SER A 97 -7.46 -11.09 9.31
C SER A 97 -6.68 -12.22 9.97
N VAL A 98 -5.35 -12.12 10.03
CA VAL A 98 -4.52 -13.08 10.78
C VAL A 98 -4.57 -12.68 12.24
N ASP A 99 -4.85 -13.65 13.12
CA ASP A 99 -5.19 -13.40 14.53
C ASP A 99 -4.20 -12.42 15.17
N PRO A 100 -4.66 -11.21 15.53
CA PRO A 100 -3.79 -10.26 16.18
C PRO A 100 -3.62 -10.75 17.61
N ILE A 101 -2.44 -11.28 17.93
CA ILE A 101 -2.01 -11.45 19.33
C ILE A 101 -1.83 -10.04 19.89
N ILE A 102 -2.95 -9.36 20.17
CA ILE A 102 -2.97 -8.26 21.12
C ILE A 102 -3.20 -8.94 22.45
N ASP A 103 -2.09 -9.31 23.09
CA ASP A 103 -2.05 -9.76 24.46
C ASP A 103 -2.94 -8.83 25.29
N ARG A 104 -3.97 -9.41 25.93
CA ARG A 104 -4.92 -8.65 26.74
C ARG A 104 -4.15 -7.91 27.84
N PRO A 105 -4.48 -6.62 28.06
CA PRO A 105 -5.41 -6.37 29.15
C PRO A 105 -6.76 -5.89 28.64
N SER A 106 -7.81 -6.33 29.30
CA SER A 106 -9.18 -5.87 29.14
C SER A 106 -9.26 -4.39 29.53
N ASP A 107 -8.96 -3.45 28.63
CA ASP A 107 -9.39 -2.07 28.83
C ASP A 107 -10.92 -2.03 28.64
N PRO A 108 -11.70 -1.76 29.71
CA PRO A 108 -13.16 -1.74 29.64
C PRO A 108 -13.73 -0.64 28.72
N LYS A 109 -12.88 0.28 28.23
CA LYS A 109 -13.31 1.34 27.31
C LYS A 109 -13.29 0.94 25.84
N ALA A 110 -12.61 -0.14 25.46
CA ALA A 110 -12.75 -0.68 24.11
C ALA A 110 -14.04 -1.50 24.08
N ASN A 111 -15.01 -1.12 23.26
CA ASN A 111 -16.17 -1.98 23.00
C ASN A 111 -15.77 -2.93 21.83
N PRO A 112 -15.34 -4.18 22.12
CA PRO A 112 -14.93 -5.12 21.09
C PRO A 112 -16.07 -5.58 20.18
N ASP A 113 -17.31 -5.22 20.53
CA ASP A 113 -18.53 -5.61 19.84
C ASP A 113 -18.94 -4.61 18.76
N VAL A 114 -18.19 -3.51 18.57
CA VAL A 114 -18.42 -2.59 17.45
C VAL A 114 -17.72 -3.15 16.21
N PRO A 115 -18.47 -3.65 15.22
CA PRO A 115 -17.87 -4.27 14.04
C PRO A 115 -17.15 -3.22 13.20
N LEU A 116 -15.97 -3.57 12.70
CA LEU A 116 -15.31 -2.76 11.70
C LEU A 116 -16.11 -2.88 10.39
N PRO A 117 -16.54 -1.76 9.79
CA PRO A 117 -17.32 -1.80 8.57
C PRO A 117 -16.47 -2.38 7.44
N SER A 118 -16.73 -3.64 7.09
CA SER A 118 -16.01 -4.41 6.08
C SER A 118 -15.88 -3.67 4.75
N ARG A 119 -16.85 -2.81 4.43
CA ARG A 119 -16.81 -2.01 3.21
C ARG A 119 -15.73 -0.94 3.20
N LYS A 120 -15.42 -0.39 4.37
CA LYS A 120 -14.42 0.64 4.55
C LYS A 120 -13.01 0.06 4.60
N LEU A 121 -12.83 -1.21 4.98
CA LEU A 121 -11.54 -1.89 5.05
C LEU A 121 -11.05 -2.34 3.66
N ALA A 122 -10.88 -1.39 2.76
CA ALA A 122 -10.42 -1.62 1.41
C ALA A 122 -9.30 -0.66 1.02
N THR A 123 -8.54 -1.01 -0.01
CA THR A 123 -7.65 -0.07 -0.68
C THR A 123 -8.45 0.96 -1.49
N GLY A 124 -7.79 2.00 -1.98
CA GLY A 124 -8.40 2.99 -2.90
C GLY A 124 -9.05 2.37 -4.15
N ARG A 125 -8.58 1.19 -4.59
CA ARG A 125 -9.19 0.42 -5.68
C ARG A 125 -10.11 -0.73 -5.25
N GLY A 126 -10.47 -0.78 -3.97
CA GLY A 126 -11.48 -1.68 -3.48
C GLY A 126 -10.98 -3.07 -3.10
N MET A 127 -9.65 -3.30 -3.08
CA MET A 127 -9.10 -4.59 -2.63
C MET A 127 -9.30 -4.77 -1.14
N ARG A 128 -9.74 -5.97 -0.74
CA ARG A 128 -10.11 -6.31 0.62
C ARG A 128 -9.50 -7.62 1.08
N ILE A 129 -9.11 -7.63 2.35
CA ILE A 129 -8.82 -8.88 3.07
C ILE A 129 -10.02 -9.83 3.03
N THR A 130 -9.74 -11.13 3.08
CA THR A 130 -10.64 -12.30 3.08
C THR A 130 -11.51 -12.49 1.83
N HIS A 131 -11.76 -11.44 1.06
CA HIS A 131 -12.62 -11.48 -0.13
C HIS A 131 -11.80 -11.73 -1.39
N ASN A 132 -10.69 -11.01 -1.53
CA ASN A 132 -9.90 -11.04 -2.74
C ASN A 132 -8.80 -12.10 -2.72
N LEU A 133 -8.39 -12.51 -3.93
CA LEU A 133 -7.25 -13.38 -4.17
C LEU A 133 -6.02 -12.57 -4.56
N CYS A 134 -4.83 -13.10 -4.31
CA CYS A 134 -3.56 -12.53 -4.75
C CYS A 134 -3.52 -12.32 -6.28
N SER A 135 -4.13 -13.21 -7.07
CA SER A 135 -4.23 -13.04 -8.52
C SER A 135 -4.99 -11.77 -8.90
N GLU A 136 -6.07 -11.44 -8.18
CA GLU A 136 -6.85 -10.23 -8.42
C GLU A 136 -6.08 -8.95 -8.01
N VAL A 137 -5.17 -9.08 -7.05
CA VAL A 137 -4.24 -8.00 -6.69
C VAL A 137 -3.30 -7.72 -7.86
N GLU A 138 -2.74 -8.76 -8.47
CA GLU A 138 -1.88 -8.62 -9.65
C GLU A 138 -2.64 -8.07 -10.87
N ASP A 139 -3.89 -8.51 -11.09
CA ASP A 139 -4.76 -7.94 -12.13
C ASP A 139 -5.03 -6.44 -11.91
N THR A 140 -5.11 -6.05 -10.63
CA THR A 140 -5.34 -4.67 -10.23
C THR A 140 -4.08 -3.84 -10.39
N TYR A 141 -3.00 -4.17 -9.68
CA TYR A 141 -1.80 -3.33 -9.53
C TYR A 141 -0.68 -3.67 -10.51
N GLY A 142 -0.81 -4.74 -11.28
CA GLY A 142 0.25 -5.30 -12.10
C GLY A 142 1.16 -6.26 -11.31
N ARG A 143 2.29 -6.62 -11.92
CA ARG A 143 3.26 -7.53 -11.29
C ARG A 143 3.94 -6.85 -10.09
N PRO A 144 4.08 -7.52 -8.93
CA PRO A 144 4.79 -6.95 -7.79
C PRO A 144 6.29 -6.76 -8.11
N ASN A 145 6.92 -5.79 -7.46
CA ASN A 145 8.36 -5.55 -7.55
C ASN A 145 9.15 -6.73 -6.98
N SER A 146 8.64 -7.37 -5.93
CA SER A 146 9.15 -8.64 -5.41
C SER A 146 8.05 -9.48 -4.80
N ASN A 147 8.22 -10.80 -4.82
CA ASN A 147 7.37 -11.73 -4.11
C ASN A 147 8.20 -12.81 -3.40
N GLY A 148 7.63 -13.45 -2.38
CA GLY A 148 8.35 -14.50 -1.67
C GLY A 148 7.55 -15.17 -0.56
N PRO A 149 8.06 -16.30 -0.04
CA PRO A 149 7.50 -16.93 1.14
C PRO A 149 7.59 -16.00 2.36
N SER A 150 6.56 -16.01 3.20
CA SER A 150 6.55 -15.31 4.48
C SER A 150 5.83 -16.18 5.53
N THR A 151 6.05 -15.87 6.80
CA THR A 151 5.38 -16.55 7.92
C THR A 151 4.92 -15.51 8.94
N GLN A 152 3.67 -15.59 9.36
CA GLN A 152 3.12 -14.70 10.39
C GLN A 152 2.24 -15.49 11.35
N HIS A 153 2.59 -15.47 12.64
CA HIS A 153 1.89 -16.22 13.69
C HIS A 153 1.71 -17.71 13.36
N GLY A 154 2.73 -18.33 12.76
CA GLY A 154 2.69 -19.74 12.36
C GLY A 154 1.93 -20.04 11.06
N ASN A 155 1.35 -19.03 10.40
CA ASN A 155 0.69 -19.19 9.11
C ASN A 155 1.69 -19.03 7.97
N ASP A 156 1.62 -19.95 7.00
CA ASP A 156 2.41 -19.90 5.77
C ASP A 156 1.79 -18.97 4.75
N LEU A 157 2.51 -17.91 4.42
CA LEU A 157 2.05 -16.83 3.56
C LEU A 157 2.94 -16.67 2.31
N VAL A 158 2.40 -15.94 1.36
CA VAL A 158 3.13 -15.35 0.24
C VAL A 158 3.02 -13.83 0.39
N LEU A 159 4.15 -13.15 0.42
CA LEU A 159 4.22 -11.70 0.44
C LEU A 159 4.38 -11.19 -0.99
N LEU A 160 3.53 -10.24 -1.39
CA LEU A 160 3.68 -9.43 -2.58
C LEU A 160 4.06 -8.00 -2.15
N TYR A 161 5.10 -7.46 -2.75
CA TYR A 161 5.61 -6.12 -2.45
C TYR A 161 5.51 -5.21 -3.69
N TYR A 162 4.93 -4.03 -3.49
CA TYR A 162 4.73 -3.02 -4.52
C TYR A 162 5.37 -1.70 -4.08
N SER A 163 6.22 -1.12 -4.94
CA SER A 163 6.72 0.25 -4.79
C SER A 163 5.95 1.21 -5.70
N PHE A 164 5.69 2.41 -5.18
CA PHE A 164 4.98 3.48 -5.89
C PHE A 164 5.90 4.66 -6.19
N ASP A 165 7.10 4.40 -6.68
CA ASP A 165 8.14 5.41 -6.95
C ASP A 165 7.67 6.51 -7.93
N TRP A 166 6.62 6.22 -8.71
CA TRP A 166 5.98 7.17 -9.64
C TRP A 166 5.08 8.21 -8.95
N ALA A 167 4.69 7.99 -7.69
CA ALA A 167 3.63 8.75 -7.03
C ALA A 167 4.15 10.02 -6.32
N GLY A 168 5.48 10.23 -6.31
CA GLY A 168 6.16 11.37 -5.72
C GLY A 168 6.26 11.28 -4.19
N PRO A 169 6.99 12.16 -3.51
CA PRO A 169 7.34 11.97 -2.10
C PRO A 169 6.19 12.19 -1.11
N LYS A 170 5.04 12.72 -1.55
CA LYS A 170 3.94 13.16 -0.65
C LYS A 170 2.85 12.11 -0.45
N VAL A 171 3.13 10.86 -0.79
CA VAL A 171 2.16 9.77 -0.79
C VAL A 171 2.85 8.47 -0.33
N PRO A 172 2.08 7.48 0.13
CA PRO A 172 2.60 6.14 0.40
C PRO A 172 3.50 5.64 -0.72
N GLN A 173 4.67 5.13 -0.37
CA GLN A 173 5.63 4.60 -1.37
C GLN A 173 5.59 3.08 -1.45
N VAL A 174 4.99 2.40 -0.47
CA VAL A 174 5.03 0.94 -0.40
C VAL A 174 3.65 0.38 -0.06
N MET A 175 3.26 -0.66 -0.78
CA MET A 175 2.18 -1.56 -0.38
C MET A 175 2.70 -2.99 -0.29
N GLU A 176 2.38 -3.62 0.84
CA GLU A 176 2.63 -5.04 1.10
C GLU A 176 1.30 -5.77 1.18
N VAL A 177 1.22 -6.90 0.50
CA VAL A 177 0.03 -7.76 0.50
C VAL A 177 0.46 -9.17 0.88
N SER A 178 -0.06 -9.67 2.00
CA SER A 178 0.17 -11.06 2.40
C SER A 178 -1.04 -11.90 2.05
N CYS A 179 -0.78 -13.02 1.39
CA CYS A 179 -1.78 -14.01 1.03
C CYS A 179 -1.52 -15.34 1.70
N GLU A 180 -2.58 -16.03 2.10
CA GLU A 180 -2.48 -17.41 2.58
C GLU A 180 -2.01 -18.32 1.44
N ARG A 181 -0.96 -19.12 1.68
CA ARG A 181 -0.31 -19.92 0.62
C ARG A 181 -1.24 -20.97 0.00
N THR A 182 -2.14 -21.55 0.80
CA THR A 182 -3.03 -22.64 0.38
C THR A 182 -4.20 -22.15 -0.45
N THR A 183 -4.83 -21.04 -0.05
CA THR A 183 -6.06 -20.53 -0.70
C THR A 183 -5.78 -19.38 -1.66
N GLY A 184 -4.61 -18.74 -1.57
CA GLY A 184 -4.30 -17.51 -2.29
C GLY A 184 -5.09 -16.29 -1.80
N ARG A 185 -5.87 -16.40 -0.71
CA ARG A 185 -6.67 -15.28 -0.18
C ARG A 185 -5.78 -14.22 0.45
N VAL A 186 -6.10 -12.96 0.18
CA VAL A 186 -5.47 -11.83 0.86
C VAL A 186 -5.87 -11.84 2.34
N VAL A 187 -4.90 -11.93 3.23
CA VAL A 187 -5.12 -11.95 4.68
C VAL A 187 -4.57 -10.71 5.38
N GLN A 188 -3.64 -9.99 4.74
CA GLN A 188 -3.13 -8.73 5.25
C GLN A 188 -2.81 -7.78 4.10
N ILE A 189 -3.08 -6.49 4.30
CA ILE A 189 -2.62 -5.40 3.44
C ILE A 189 -2.00 -4.35 4.35
N THR A 190 -0.78 -3.92 4.02
CA THR A 190 -0.11 -2.79 4.65
C THR A 190 0.18 -1.75 3.60
N LEU A 191 -0.11 -0.49 3.91
CA LEU A 191 0.21 0.66 3.09
C LEU A 191 1.05 1.63 3.93
N ALA A 192 2.26 1.93 3.47
CA ALA A 192 3.24 2.68 4.24
C ALA A 192 3.75 3.92 3.49
N TYR A 193 3.85 5.02 4.23
CA TYR A 193 4.63 6.18 3.86
C TYR A 193 6.11 5.90 4.20
N PRO A 194 7.05 6.30 3.33
CA PRO A 194 8.46 6.15 3.61
C PRO A 194 8.81 7.03 4.81
N SER A 195 9.24 6.40 5.90
CA SER A 195 9.97 7.11 6.93
C SER A 195 11.40 7.31 6.43
N LEU A 196 11.79 8.57 6.25
CA LEU A 196 13.19 8.97 6.00
C LEU A 196 14.11 8.52 7.14
#